data_AF-A0A6J5G0L0-F1
#
_entry.id   AF-A0A6J5G0L0-F1
#
_cell.length_a   1.000
_cell.length_b   1.000
_cell.length_c   1.000
_cell.angle_alpha   90.00
_cell.angle_beta   90.00
_cell.angle_gamma   90.00
#
_symmetry.space_group_name_H-M   'P 1'
#
loop_
_entity.id
_entity.type
_entity.pdbx_description
1 polymer ?
#
loop_
_entity_poly.entity_id
_entity_poly.type
_entity_poly.pdbx_seq_one_letter_code
_entity_poly.pdbx_strand_id
1 'polypeptide(L)'
;MAFLERVEHYVNKSPMWTPAEGALLVNGVMPPPKGCKEIPGDAAQLEDPVRPATQSQLLGARSLLDRYRRDVDNGAASQAERITSDEFLEWCKDGDFLATWTPKLAEFLRHLYLPGDAYNQYPQTVEDELAMWRMVMAAKEMQSALISHARAAGPSPVGVVPPSLQADVGSVTEAVSRASLRVETIGLKRREQQIRTILAGARELKFDPLKIPNRGKQELRVWCKQNRLDLFGNGDDPFDDAWKEARKRNLVSMANQALFAAGRR
;
A
#
# COMPACT_ATOMS: atom_id res chain seq x y z
N MET A 1 6.52 11.15 8.35
CA MET A 1 7.02 11.11 6.96
C MET A 1 8.37 10.44 6.86
N ALA A 2 9.45 11.03 7.39
CA ALA A 2 10.82 10.53 7.18
C ALA A 2 11.04 9.04 7.51
N PHE A 3 10.36 8.50 8.52
CA PHE A 3 10.43 7.08 8.86
C PHE A 3 9.83 6.18 7.78
N LEU A 4 8.58 6.43 7.36
CA LEU A 4 7.91 5.63 6.34
C LEU A 4 8.63 5.68 4.99
N GLU A 5 9.19 6.84 4.62
CA GLU A 5 10.00 6.97 3.40
C GLU A 5 11.27 6.11 3.46
N ARG A 6 11.84 5.94 4.64
CA ARG A 6 12.97 5.02 4.84
C ARG A 6 12.54 3.56 4.78
N VAL A 7 11.39 3.20 5.36
CA VAL A 7 10.80 1.87 5.20
C VAL A 7 10.59 1.56 3.70
N GLU A 8 9.95 2.48 2.97
CA GLU A 8 9.76 2.37 1.50
C GLU A 8 11.12 2.19 0.78
N HIS A 9 12.13 2.99 1.14
CA HIS A 9 13.46 2.87 0.55
C HIS A 9 14.08 1.49 0.78
N TYR A 10 14.14 1.01 2.02
CA TYR A 10 14.80 -0.25 2.33
C TYR A 10 14.05 -1.45 1.77
N VAL A 11 12.74 -1.37 1.66
CA VAL A 11 11.96 -2.51 1.18
C VAL A 11 11.81 -2.51 -0.34
N ASN A 12 11.53 -1.37 -0.98
CA ASN A 12 11.32 -1.33 -2.43
C ASN A 12 12.57 -0.98 -3.24
N LYS A 13 13.40 -0.06 -2.73
CA LYS A 13 14.55 0.48 -3.48
C LYS A 13 15.85 -0.26 -3.16
N SER A 14 15.94 -0.88 -1.99
CA SER A 14 17.08 -1.68 -1.55
C SER A 14 16.64 -3.03 -0.97
N PRO A 15 15.91 -3.87 -1.74
CA PRO A 15 15.21 -5.06 -1.22
C PRO A 15 16.15 -6.21 -0.82
N MET A 16 17.46 -6.08 -0.98
CA MET A 16 18.42 -7.12 -0.65
C MET A 16 19.13 -6.74 0.63
N TRP A 17 19.06 -7.55 1.68
CA TRP A 17 19.66 -7.28 2.98
C TRP A 17 20.61 -8.39 3.39
N THR A 18 21.65 -8.08 4.16
CA THR A 18 22.24 -9.10 5.03
C THR A 18 21.28 -9.38 6.20
N PRO A 19 21.36 -10.56 6.85
CA PRO A 19 20.57 -10.81 8.06
C PRO A 19 20.81 -9.78 9.17
N ALA A 20 22.02 -9.22 9.27
CA ALA A 20 22.34 -8.16 10.22
C ALA A 20 21.66 -6.84 9.85
N GLU A 21 21.63 -6.47 8.56
CA GLU A 21 20.89 -5.30 8.07
C GLU A 21 19.38 -5.44 8.37
N GLY A 22 18.79 -6.60 8.07
CA GLY A 22 17.39 -6.90 8.38
C GLY A 22 17.10 -6.77 9.89
N ALA A 23 17.97 -7.32 10.73
CA ALA A 23 17.82 -7.26 12.18
C ALA A 23 17.88 -5.83 12.74
N LEU A 24 18.75 -4.97 12.19
CA LEU A 24 18.80 -3.54 12.51
C LEU A 24 17.50 -2.84 12.14
N LEU A 25 17.02 -3.05 10.91
CA LEU A 25 15.84 -2.36 10.36
C LEU A 25 14.57 -2.62 11.19
N VAL A 26 14.27 -3.90 11.49
CA VAL A 26 13.08 -4.27 12.28
C VAL A 26 13.19 -3.86 13.76
N ASN A 27 14.39 -3.51 14.21
CA ASN A 27 14.66 -2.90 15.53
C ASN A 27 14.67 -1.36 15.50
N GLY A 28 14.38 -0.75 14.36
CA GLY A 28 14.38 0.71 14.21
C GLY A 28 15.77 1.33 14.24
N VAL A 29 16.78 0.62 13.73
CA VAL A 29 18.17 1.09 13.60
C VAL A 29 18.54 1.16 12.12
N MET A 30 19.26 2.20 11.73
CA MET A 30 19.76 2.32 10.36
C MET A 30 20.96 1.40 10.13
N PRO A 31 20.96 0.60 9.05
CA PRO A 31 22.16 -0.10 8.62
C PRO A 31 23.23 0.88 8.11
N PRO A 32 24.52 0.55 8.25
CA PRO A 32 25.60 1.35 7.70
C PRO A 32 25.61 1.26 6.15
N PRO A 33 26.07 2.31 5.44
CA PRO A 33 25.99 2.37 3.97
C PRO A 33 26.76 1.27 3.22
N LYS A 34 27.82 0.73 3.84
CA LYS A 34 28.66 -0.33 3.24
C LYS A 34 28.12 -1.74 3.49
N GLY A 35 26.95 -1.82 4.11
CA GLY A 35 26.41 -3.03 4.69
C GLY A 35 27.19 -3.52 5.90
N CYS A 36 26.61 -4.49 6.60
CA CYS A 36 27.20 -5.06 7.81
C CYS A 36 26.91 -6.55 7.94
N LYS A 37 27.86 -7.29 8.50
CA LYS A 37 27.69 -8.70 8.89
C LYS A 37 27.41 -8.87 10.38
N GLU A 38 27.70 -7.83 11.16
CA GLU A 38 27.51 -7.75 12.61
C GLU A 38 26.77 -6.47 12.97
N ILE A 39 26.20 -6.43 14.18
CA ILE A 39 25.48 -5.26 14.69
C ILE A 39 26.48 -4.21 15.22
N PRO A 40 26.64 -3.05 14.54
CA PRO A 40 27.55 -1.99 14.99
C PRO A 40 27.12 -1.39 16.33
N GLY A 41 28.09 -0.95 17.13
CA GLY A 41 27.84 -0.35 18.45
C GLY A 41 27.43 1.12 18.40
N ASP A 42 27.71 1.79 17.29
CA ASP A 42 27.59 3.24 17.06
C ASP A 42 26.52 3.60 16.02
N ALA A 43 25.55 2.70 15.82
CA ALA A 43 24.48 2.90 14.85
C ALA A 43 23.56 4.08 15.20
N ALA A 44 22.86 4.60 14.20
CA ALA A 44 21.85 5.65 14.36
C ALA A 44 20.42 5.11 14.32
N GLN A 45 19.46 5.84 14.88
CA GLN A 45 18.06 5.45 14.85
C GLN A 45 17.46 5.60 13.46
N LEU A 46 16.58 4.66 13.08
CA LEU A 46 15.82 4.71 11.84
C LEU A 46 14.76 5.81 11.85
N GLU A 47 14.25 6.22 13.01
CA GLU A 47 13.26 7.29 13.14
C GLU A 47 13.90 8.69 13.14
N ASP A 48 15.05 8.83 13.79
CA ASP A 48 15.86 10.05 13.84
C ASP A 48 17.35 9.72 13.57
N PRO A 49 17.83 9.87 12.32
CA PRO A 49 19.20 9.55 11.92
C PRO A 49 20.29 10.33 12.66
N VAL A 50 19.94 11.44 13.33
CA VAL A 50 20.90 12.25 14.08
C VAL A 50 21.14 11.65 15.47
N ARG A 51 20.21 10.83 15.97
CA ARG A 51 20.30 10.22 17.29
C ARG A 51 20.99 8.85 17.23
N PRO A 52 21.85 8.54 18.21
CA PRO A 52 22.38 7.19 18.35
C PRO A 52 21.26 6.21 18.70
N ALA A 53 21.39 4.98 18.21
CA ALA A 53 20.52 3.87 18.57
C ALA A 53 20.58 3.63 20.08
N THR A 54 19.43 3.32 20.67
CA THR A 54 19.39 2.98 22.10
C THR A 54 20.02 1.61 22.32
N GLN A 55 20.53 1.38 23.54
CA GLN A 55 21.08 0.08 23.91
C GLN A 55 20.05 -1.05 23.74
N SER A 56 18.78 -0.79 24.04
CA SER A 56 17.70 -1.77 23.86
C SER A 56 17.54 -2.19 22.40
N GLN A 57 17.62 -1.25 21.46
CA GLN A 57 17.50 -1.55 20.02
C GLN A 57 18.68 -2.38 19.52
N LEU A 58 19.91 -2.04 19.94
CA LEU A 58 21.10 -2.79 19.56
C LEU A 58 21.12 -4.19 20.16
N LEU A 59 20.64 -4.35 21.40
CA LEU A 59 20.49 -5.66 22.03
C LEU A 59 19.43 -6.51 21.31
N GLY A 60 18.26 -5.94 21.01
CA GLY A 60 17.22 -6.62 20.23
C GLY A 60 17.72 -7.09 18.86
N ALA A 61 18.44 -6.22 18.14
CA ALA A 61 19.04 -6.56 16.85
C ALA A 61 20.08 -7.70 16.95
N ARG A 62 20.92 -7.71 17.99
CA ARG A 62 21.88 -8.81 18.24
C ARG A 62 21.17 -10.12 18.54
N SER A 63 20.21 -10.11 19.46
CA SER A 63 19.45 -11.31 19.82
C SER A 63 18.70 -11.89 18.62
N LEU A 64 18.16 -11.03 17.74
CA LEU A 64 17.51 -11.47 16.51
C LEU A 64 18.50 -12.09 15.52
N LEU A 65 19.67 -11.47 15.31
CA LEU A 65 20.72 -12.01 14.44
C LEU A 65 21.26 -13.35 14.94
N ASP A 66 21.50 -13.47 16.25
CA ASP A 66 21.94 -14.73 16.86
C ASP A 66 20.88 -15.83 16.75
N ARG A 67 19.59 -15.46 16.78
CA ARG A 67 18.51 -16.40 16.50
C ARG A 67 18.51 -16.83 15.03
N TYR A 68 18.62 -15.89 14.09
CA TYR A 68 18.71 -16.18 12.66
C TYR A 68 19.82 -17.19 12.37
N ARG A 69 21.02 -16.97 12.92
CA ARG A 69 22.17 -17.88 12.78
C ARG A 69 21.88 -19.30 13.26
N ARG A 70 21.24 -19.45 14.43
CA ARG A 70 20.82 -20.77 14.93
C ARG A 70 19.79 -21.43 14.01
N ASP A 71 18.85 -20.68 13.48
CA ASP A 71 17.84 -21.22 12.57
C ASP A 71 18.46 -21.59 11.20
N VAL A 72 19.51 -20.88 10.77
CA VAL A 72 20.35 -21.25 9.61
C VAL A 72 21.06 -22.59 9.83
N ASP A 73 21.67 -22.78 10.99
CA ASP A 73 22.36 -24.04 11.35
C ASP A 73 21.38 -25.23 11.39
N ASN A 74 20.14 -24.97 11.79
CA ASN A 74 19.05 -25.96 11.84
C ASN A 74 18.33 -26.16 10.49
N GLY A 75 18.70 -25.42 9.44
CA GLY A 75 18.05 -25.47 8.12
C GLY A 75 16.66 -24.82 8.06
N ALA A 76 16.29 -24.04 9.08
CA ALA A 76 15.02 -23.31 9.18
C ALA A 76 15.11 -21.87 8.63
N ALA A 77 16.31 -21.41 8.28
CA ALA A 77 16.55 -20.12 7.62
C ALA A 77 17.62 -20.24 6.53
N SER A 78 17.67 -19.22 5.66
CA SER A 78 18.55 -19.19 4.49
C SER A 78 20.01 -18.94 4.84
N GLN A 79 20.92 -19.72 4.26
CA GLN A 79 22.37 -19.55 4.49
C GLN A 79 22.99 -18.42 3.64
N ALA A 80 22.20 -17.75 2.80
CA ALA A 80 22.71 -16.74 1.88
C ALA A 80 23.26 -15.52 2.63
N GLU A 81 24.37 -14.96 2.12
CA GLU A 81 24.98 -13.76 2.69
C GLU A 81 24.07 -12.53 2.58
N ARG A 82 23.28 -12.48 1.50
CA ARG A 82 22.20 -11.51 1.29
C ARG A 82 20.94 -12.25 0.89
N ILE A 83 19.83 -11.83 1.46
CA ILE A 83 18.48 -12.37 1.26
C ILE A 83 17.56 -11.23 0.86
N THR A 84 16.41 -11.58 0.32
CA THR A 84 15.38 -10.56 0.03
C THR A 84 14.76 -10.05 1.33
N SER A 85 14.26 -8.81 1.31
CA SER A 85 13.47 -8.23 2.39
C SER A 85 12.30 -9.14 2.74
N ASP A 86 11.66 -9.70 1.72
CA ASP A 86 10.47 -10.53 1.87
C ASP A 86 10.79 -11.83 2.59
N GLU A 87 11.85 -12.51 2.17
CA GLU A 87 12.34 -13.74 2.80
C GLU A 87 12.73 -13.51 4.27
N PHE A 88 13.41 -12.40 4.59
CA PHE A 88 13.77 -12.09 5.98
C PHE A 88 12.54 -11.75 6.82
N LEU A 89 11.61 -10.97 6.27
CA LEU A 89 10.40 -10.54 6.98
C LEU A 89 9.41 -11.70 7.17
N GLU A 90 9.33 -12.64 6.22
CA GLU A 90 8.55 -13.87 6.34
C GLU A 90 9.13 -14.77 7.44
N TRP A 91 10.45 -14.95 7.48
CA TRP A 91 11.11 -15.62 8.61
C TRP A 91 10.82 -14.92 9.94
N CYS A 92 10.87 -13.57 9.98
CA CYS A 92 10.53 -12.78 11.16
C CYS A 92 9.05 -12.89 11.57
N LYS A 93 8.16 -13.25 10.67
CA LYS A 93 6.73 -13.42 10.96
C LYS A 93 6.45 -14.78 11.55
N ASP A 94 7.11 -15.82 11.04
CA ASP A 94 6.85 -17.20 11.42
C ASP A 94 7.51 -17.59 12.75
N GLY A 95 8.54 -16.85 13.17
CA GLY A 95 9.08 -17.00 14.50
C GLY A 95 8.22 -16.30 15.56
N ASP A 96 8.17 -16.90 16.74
CA ASP A 96 7.53 -16.31 17.93
C ASP A 96 8.41 -15.20 18.52
N PHE A 97 8.67 -14.15 17.73
CA PHE A 97 9.41 -12.99 18.18
C PHE A 97 8.47 -12.13 19.02
N LEU A 98 8.80 -11.97 20.29
CA LEU A 98 8.08 -11.03 21.13
C LEU A 98 8.16 -9.64 20.49
N ALA A 99 7.02 -8.95 20.39
CA ALA A 99 6.95 -7.55 19.93
C ALA A 99 7.91 -6.62 20.71
N THR A 100 8.39 -7.06 21.88
CA THR A 100 9.40 -6.38 22.68
C THR A 100 10.79 -6.35 22.03
N TRP A 101 11.12 -7.27 21.13
CA TRP A 101 12.45 -7.37 20.50
C TRP A 101 12.49 -6.80 19.08
N THR A 102 11.35 -6.54 18.46
CA THR A 102 11.27 -6.05 17.08
C THR A 102 10.21 -4.96 16.95
N PRO A 103 10.40 -3.81 17.62
CA PRO A 103 9.36 -2.79 17.77
C PRO A 103 8.92 -2.14 16.45
N LYS A 104 9.68 -2.31 15.36
CA LYS A 104 9.35 -1.78 14.03
C LYS A 104 8.93 -2.86 13.02
N LEU A 105 8.87 -4.13 13.43
CA LEU A 105 8.54 -5.23 12.52
C LEU A 105 7.16 -5.04 11.88
N ALA A 106 6.19 -4.55 12.64
CA ALA A 106 4.85 -4.24 12.15
C ALA A 106 4.87 -3.36 10.89
N GLU A 107 5.64 -2.28 10.92
CA GLU A 107 5.72 -1.32 9.82
C GLU A 107 6.44 -1.88 8.59
N PHE A 108 7.40 -2.79 8.76
CA PHE A 108 8.02 -3.50 7.65
C PHE A 108 7.12 -4.61 7.10
N LEU A 109 6.42 -5.36 7.95
CA LEU A 109 5.48 -6.41 7.54
C LEU A 109 4.31 -5.86 6.73
N ARG A 110 3.91 -4.60 6.93
CA ARG A 110 2.94 -3.89 6.07
C ARG A 110 3.31 -3.88 4.60
N HIS A 111 4.57 -4.16 4.24
CA HIS A 111 4.98 -4.36 2.86
C HIS A 111 4.62 -5.74 2.30
N LEU A 112 4.75 -6.80 3.11
CA LEU A 112 4.45 -8.17 2.67
C LEU A 112 2.97 -8.36 2.37
N TYR A 113 2.11 -7.65 3.10
CA TYR A 113 0.68 -7.82 2.97
C TYR A 113 0.05 -6.82 2.02
N LEU A 114 -0.75 -7.36 1.12
CA LEU A 114 -1.59 -6.55 0.25
C LEU A 114 -2.81 -6.03 1.01
N PRO A 115 -3.28 -4.79 0.73
CA PRO A 115 -4.54 -4.32 1.27
C PRO A 115 -5.66 -5.30 0.90
N GLY A 116 -6.39 -5.78 1.90
CA GLY A 116 -7.49 -6.74 1.72
C GLY A 116 -7.09 -8.22 1.68
N ASP A 117 -5.84 -8.57 1.96
CA ASP A 117 -5.50 -9.96 2.31
C ASP A 117 -6.15 -10.31 3.66
N ALA A 118 -6.78 -11.48 3.74
CA ALA A 118 -7.45 -11.97 4.95
C ALA A 118 -6.50 -12.13 6.14
N TYR A 119 -5.19 -12.21 5.89
CA TYR A 119 -4.13 -12.26 6.90
C TYR A 119 -3.50 -10.89 7.19
N ASN A 120 -3.90 -9.83 6.48
CA ASN A 120 -3.38 -8.49 6.70
C ASN A 120 -4.08 -7.82 7.88
N GLN A 121 -3.35 -7.62 8.96
CA GLN A 121 -3.84 -6.88 10.14
C GLN A 121 -3.86 -5.35 9.90
N TYR A 122 -3.31 -4.87 8.78
CA TYR A 122 -3.16 -3.45 8.48
C TYR A 122 -4.06 -3.00 7.34
N PRO A 123 -4.91 -1.98 7.53
CA PRO A 123 -5.86 -1.53 6.51
C PRO A 123 -5.23 -0.79 5.32
N GLN A 124 -3.96 -0.34 5.42
CA GLN A 124 -3.26 0.46 4.41
C GLN A 124 -1.80 0.04 4.26
N THR A 125 -1.25 0.05 3.03
CA THR A 125 0.20 -0.13 2.83
C THR A 125 0.99 1.11 3.24
N VAL A 126 2.32 0.97 3.37
CA VAL A 126 3.23 2.11 3.59
C VAL A 126 3.24 3.06 2.39
N GLU A 127 3.15 2.53 1.17
CA GLU A 127 3.11 3.34 -0.06
C GLU A 127 1.82 4.17 -0.16
N ASP A 128 0.66 3.56 0.13
CA ASP A 128 -0.63 4.25 0.14
C ASP A 128 -0.64 5.37 1.19
N GLU A 129 -0.11 5.09 2.38
CA GLU A 129 -0.03 6.08 3.45
C GLU A 129 0.88 7.24 3.06
N LEU A 130 2.04 6.97 2.47
CA LEU A 130 2.95 8.01 1.95
C LEU A 130 2.33 8.81 0.82
N ALA A 131 1.63 8.17 -0.12
CA ALA A 131 0.93 8.85 -1.21
C ALA A 131 -0.14 9.80 -0.67
N MET A 132 -0.94 9.35 0.31
CA MET A 132 -1.92 10.18 0.99
C MET A 132 -1.26 11.40 1.65
N TRP A 133 -0.16 11.21 2.39
CA TRP A 133 0.54 12.32 3.02
C TRP A 133 1.15 13.31 2.03
N ARG A 134 1.74 12.83 0.92
CA ARG A 134 2.28 13.70 -0.15
C ARG A 134 1.18 14.58 -0.73
N MET A 135 -0.02 14.05 -0.94
CA MET A 135 -1.17 14.82 -1.43
C MET A 135 -1.66 15.86 -0.41
N VAL A 136 -1.76 15.50 0.87
CA VAL A 136 -2.15 16.44 1.95
C VAL A 136 -1.15 17.58 2.06
N MET A 137 0.15 17.28 1.98
CA MET A 137 1.20 18.30 2.02
C MET A 137 1.13 19.24 0.81
N ALA A 138 0.95 18.69 -0.40
CA ALA A 138 0.78 19.50 -1.61
C ALA A 138 -0.47 20.40 -1.54
N ALA A 139 -1.59 19.89 -1.02
CA ALA A 139 -2.80 20.68 -0.82
C ALA A 139 -2.59 21.82 0.19
N LYS A 140 -1.87 21.54 1.29
CA LYS A 140 -1.53 22.56 2.30
C LYS A 140 -0.60 23.64 1.74
N GLU A 141 0.35 23.27 0.89
CA GLU A 141 1.21 24.22 0.19
C GLU A 141 0.42 25.10 -0.78
N MET A 142 -0.48 24.51 -1.58
CA MET A 142 -1.38 25.28 -2.46
C MET A 142 -2.27 26.24 -1.65
N GLN A 143 -2.81 25.81 -0.51
CA GLN A 143 -3.62 26.67 0.36
C GLN A 143 -2.79 27.85 0.91
N SER A 144 -1.55 27.61 1.33
CA SER A 144 -0.64 28.66 1.80
C SER A 144 -0.27 29.65 0.69
N ALA A 145 -0.03 29.16 -0.53
CA ALA A 145 0.22 29.99 -1.71
C ALA A 145 -0.98 30.88 -2.07
N LEU A 146 -2.21 30.36 -1.96
CA LEU A 146 -3.43 31.12 -2.20
C LEU A 146 -3.67 32.19 -1.12
N ILE A 147 -3.44 31.87 0.16
CA ILE A 147 -3.58 32.84 1.27
C ILE A 147 -2.54 33.96 1.16
N SER A 148 -1.31 33.63 0.78
CA SER A 148 -0.26 34.63 0.56
C SER A 148 -0.55 35.52 -0.67
N HIS A 149 -1.08 34.96 -1.77
CA HIS A 149 -1.56 35.74 -2.91
C HIS A 149 -2.72 36.69 -2.54
N ALA A 150 -3.71 36.21 -1.77
CA ALA A 150 -4.84 37.03 -1.33
C ALA A 150 -4.42 38.17 -0.40
N ARG A 151 -3.38 37.97 0.44
CA ARG A 151 -2.78 39.03 1.27
C ARG A 151 -1.97 40.05 0.47
N ALA A 152 -1.28 39.62 -0.58
CA ALA A 152 -0.50 40.50 -1.45
C ALA A 152 -1.37 41.41 -2.35
N ALA A 153 -2.63 41.02 -2.60
CA ALA A 153 -3.56 41.80 -3.43
C ALA A 153 -4.03 43.12 -2.78
N GLY A 154 -3.81 43.33 -1.48
CA GLY A 154 -4.15 44.56 -0.77
C GLY A 154 -5.66 44.85 -0.68
N PRO A 155 -6.13 45.61 0.33
CA PRO A 155 -7.49 46.14 0.32
C PRO A 155 -7.58 47.24 -0.76
N SER A 156 -8.23 46.94 -1.88
CA SER A 156 -8.64 47.96 -2.84
C SER A 156 -9.49 49.02 -2.12
N PRO A 157 -9.21 50.32 -2.32
CA PRO A 157 -9.94 51.38 -1.65
C PRO A 157 -11.38 51.42 -2.17
N VAL A 158 -12.30 51.39 -1.21
CA VAL A 158 -13.73 51.74 -1.24
C VAL A 158 -14.22 52.27 -2.60
N GLY A 159 -14.97 51.42 -3.32
CA GLY A 159 -15.65 51.80 -4.55
C GLY A 159 -16.78 50.83 -4.89
N VAL A 160 -17.97 51.11 -4.35
CA VAL A 160 -19.32 50.74 -4.82
C VAL A 160 -19.48 49.32 -5.39
N VAL A 161 -20.06 48.43 -4.58
CA VAL A 161 -20.45 47.05 -4.96
C VAL A 161 -21.72 47.07 -5.82
N PRO A 162 -21.73 46.48 -7.04
CA PRO A 162 -22.96 46.07 -7.71
C PRO A 162 -23.40 44.68 -7.21
N PRO A 163 -24.71 44.43 -7.01
CA PRO A 163 -25.22 43.17 -6.47
C PRO A 163 -25.37 42.13 -7.59
N SER A 164 -24.26 41.60 -8.10
CA SER A 164 -24.28 40.46 -9.04
C SER A 164 -22.92 39.81 -9.06
N LEU A 165 -22.65 38.92 -8.11
CA LEU A 165 -21.62 37.85 -8.12
C LEU A 165 -21.53 37.23 -6.71
N GLN A 166 -22.62 36.63 -6.24
CA GLN A 166 -22.60 35.65 -5.14
C GLN A 166 -22.73 34.25 -5.74
N ALA A 167 -21.72 33.85 -6.49
CA ALA A 167 -21.35 32.49 -6.83
C ALA A 167 -19.84 32.60 -7.11
N ASP A 168 -18.94 31.89 -6.45
CA ASP A 168 -18.90 30.44 -6.49
C ASP A 168 -17.87 29.91 -5.48
N VAL A 169 -18.21 29.96 -4.18
CA VAL A 169 -17.42 29.27 -3.12
C VAL A 169 -17.75 27.77 -3.09
N GLY A 170 -18.84 27.35 -3.76
CA GLY A 170 -19.25 25.95 -3.90
C GLY A 170 -18.40 25.14 -4.89
N SER A 171 -17.79 25.79 -5.90
CA SER A 171 -16.92 25.12 -6.88
C SER A 171 -15.66 24.51 -6.26
N VAL A 172 -15.13 25.08 -5.17
CA VAL A 172 -13.91 24.59 -4.52
C VAL A 172 -14.15 23.32 -3.70
N THR A 173 -15.26 23.22 -2.97
CA THR A 173 -15.63 21.99 -2.24
C THR A 173 -15.96 20.84 -3.19
N GLU A 174 -16.57 21.14 -4.34
CA GLU A 174 -16.89 20.15 -5.35
C GLU A 174 -15.66 19.67 -6.14
N ALA A 175 -14.65 20.53 -6.33
CA ALA A 175 -13.35 20.17 -6.87
C ALA A 175 -12.54 19.30 -5.89
N VAL A 176 -12.63 19.57 -4.58
CA VAL A 176 -12.00 18.74 -3.52
C VAL A 176 -12.68 17.37 -3.41
N SER A 177 -14.02 17.28 -3.51
CA SER A 177 -14.72 15.99 -3.57
C SER A 177 -14.41 15.20 -4.85
N ARG A 178 -14.28 15.87 -6.00
CA ARG A 178 -13.85 15.23 -7.26
C ARG A 178 -12.39 14.78 -7.23
N ALA A 179 -11.51 15.51 -6.55
CA ALA A 179 -10.14 15.08 -6.29
C ALA A 179 -10.12 13.85 -5.37
N SER A 180 -10.93 13.82 -4.30
CA SER A 180 -11.08 12.67 -3.40
C SER A 180 -11.58 11.41 -4.12
N LEU A 181 -12.53 11.55 -5.06
CA LEU A 181 -12.98 10.44 -5.92
C LEU A 181 -11.94 9.97 -6.94
N ARG A 182 -10.97 10.82 -7.31
CA ARG A 182 -9.81 10.45 -8.16
C ARG A 182 -8.64 9.87 -7.35
N VAL A 183 -8.61 10.04 -6.03
CA VAL A 183 -7.55 9.51 -5.15
C VAL A 183 -7.67 7.99 -4.99
N GLU A 184 -8.87 7.43 -5.06
CA GLU A 184 -9.07 5.97 -4.96
C GLU A 184 -8.55 5.16 -6.16
N THR A 185 -8.20 5.79 -7.28
CA THR A 185 -7.81 5.08 -8.51
C THR A 185 -6.30 4.90 -8.68
N ILE A 186 -5.46 5.67 -7.97
CA ILE A 186 -4.03 5.82 -8.31
C ILE A 186 -3.11 4.78 -7.62
N GLY A 187 -3.54 4.15 -6.51
CA GLY A 187 -2.75 3.13 -5.77
C GLY A 187 -3.15 1.66 -6.00
N LEU A 188 -4.13 1.39 -6.88
CA LEU A 188 -4.63 0.04 -7.08
C LEU A 188 -3.70 -0.75 -8.01
N LYS A 189 -3.20 -1.91 -7.57
CA LYS A 189 -2.57 -2.89 -8.47
C LYS A 189 -3.47 -3.09 -9.69
N ARG A 190 -2.90 -3.20 -10.90
CA ARG A 190 -3.65 -3.36 -12.18
C ARG A 190 -4.78 -4.40 -12.09
N ARG A 191 -4.57 -5.49 -11.33
CA ARG A 191 -5.56 -6.53 -11.04
C ARG A 191 -6.76 -6.02 -10.23
N GLU A 192 -6.52 -5.20 -9.22
CA GLU A 192 -7.57 -4.58 -8.41
C GLU A 192 -8.37 -3.55 -9.22
N GLN A 193 -7.70 -2.78 -10.09
CA GLN A 193 -8.38 -1.90 -11.04
C GLN A 193 -9.28 -2.70 -12.00
N GLN A 194 -8.83 -3.86 -12.46
CA GLN A 194 -9.64 -4.77 -13.28
C GLN A 194 -10.86 -5.29 -12.50
N ILE A 195 -10.68 -5.76 -11.25
CA ILE A 195 -11.79 -6.23 -10.40
C ILE A 195 -12.82 -5.12 -10.16
N ARG A 196 -12.38 -3.90 -9.81
CA ARG A 196 -13.28 -2.74 -9.65
C ARG A 196 -14.01 -2.40 -10.94
N THR A 197 -13.35 -2.51 -12.09
CA THR A 197 -13.97 -2.28 -13.39
C THR A 197 -15.05 -3.34 -13.68
N ILE A 198 -14.81 -4.61 -13.35
CA ILE A 198 -15.81 -5.68 -13.47
C ILE A 198 -17.03 -5.36 -12.60
N LEU A 199 -16.84 -4.94 -11.34
CA LEU A 199 -17.93 -4.57 -10.44
C LEU A 199 -18.70 -3.32 -10.92
N ALA A 200 -18.00 -2.34 -11.48
CA ALA A 200 -18.62 -1.16 -12.09
C ALA A 200 -19.47 -1.56 -13.30
N GLY A 201 -18.96 -2.43 -14.18
CA GLY A 201 -19.72 -2.97 -15.30
C GLY A 201 -20.96 -3.74 -14.87
N ALA A 202 -20.88 -4.48 -13.75
CA ALA A 202 -22.04 -5.19 -13.21
C ALA A 202 -23.14 -4.22 -12.79
N ARG A 203 -22.79 -3.11 -12.12
CA ARG A 203 -23.75 -2.06 -11.77
C ARG A 203 -24.37 -1.39 -13.00
N GLU A 204 -23.56 -1.09 -14.01
CA GLU A 204 -24.03 -0.44 -15.24
C GLU A 204 -24.99 -1.33 -16.04
N LEU A 205 -24.67 -2.63 -16.13
CA LEU A 205 -25.53 -3.63 -16.77
C LEU A 205 -26.69 -4.10 -15.87
N LYS A 206 -26.85 -3.51 -14.68
CA LYS A 206 -27.89 -3.84 -13.69
C LYS A 206 -27.86 -5.31 -13.25
N PHE A 207 -26.68 -5.91 -13.20
CA PHE A 207 -26.46 -7.23 -12.63
C PHE A 207 -26.16 -7.13 -11.14
N ASP A 208 -26.69 -8.06 -10.37
CA ASP A 208 -26.22 -8.32 -9.00
C ASP A 208 -24.85 -9.03 -9.10
N PRO A 209 -23.75 -8.44 -8.59
CA PRO A 209 -22.41 -9.03 -8.66
C PRO A 209 -22.35 -10.48 -8.14
N LEU A 210 -23.18 -10.82 -7.15
CA LEU A 210 -23.20 -12.17 -6.56
C LEU A 210 -24.15 -13.13 -7.28
N LYS A 211 -24.95 -12.64 -8.23
CA LYS A 211 -25.94 -13.42 -8.99
C LYS A 211 -25.92 -13.04 -10.46
N ILE A 212 -24.74 -13.04 -11.07
CA ILE A 212 -24.59 -12.73 -12.49
C ILE A 212 -25.37 -13.76 -13.32
N PRO A 213 -26.29 -13.34 -14.20
CA PRO A 213 -27.13 -14.25 -14.97
C PRO A 213 -26.31 -15.06 -15.98
N ASN A 214 -26.93 -16.12 -16.52
CA ASN A 214 -26.36 -16.83 -17.67
C ASN A 214 -26.14 -15.84 -18.83
N ARG A 215 -24.94 -15.89 -19.44
CA ARG A 215 -24.41 -14.92 -20.42
C ARG A 215 -23.93 -13.57 -19.84
N GLY A 216 -24.28 -13.23 -18.60
CA GLY A 216 -23.86 -11.97 -17.95
C GLY A 216 -22.35 -11.82 -17.82
N LYS A 217 -21.59 -12.91 -17.63
CA LYS A 217 -20.11 -12.87 -17.65
C LYS A 217 -19.56 -12.40 -19.01
N GLN A 218 -20.15 -12.85 -20.11
CA GLN A 218 -19.70 -12.48 -21.45
C GLN A 218 -20.04 -11.01 -21.76
N GLU A 219 -21.21 -10.55 -21.34
CA GLU A 219 -21.62 -9.15 -21.47
C GLU A 219 -20.70 -8.22 -20.65
N LEU A 220 -20.34 -8.62 -19.43
CA LEU A 220 -19.34 -7.92 -18.62
C LEU A 220 -17.97 -7.87 -19.27
N ARG A 221 -17.54 -8.97 -19.90
CA ARG A 221 -16.27 -9.02 -20.62
C ARG A 221 -16.25 -8.04 -21.79
N VAL A 222 -17.32 -8.00 -22.59
CA VAL A 222 -17.45 -7.04 -23.70
C VAL A 222 -17.45 -5.61 -23.17
N TRP A 223 -18.24 -5.32 -22.13
CA TRP A 223 -18.31 -4.01 -21.51
C TRP A 223 -16.94 -3.55 -20.97
N CYS A 224 -16.20 -4.43 -20.27
CA CYS A 224 -14.89 -4.11 -19.72
C CYS A 224 -13.87 -3.80 -20.82
N LYS A 225 -13.88 -4.55 -21.93
CA LYS A 225 -13.01 -4.29 -23.09
C LYS A 225 -13.36 -2.98 -23.79
N GLN A 226 -14.65 -2.64 -23.90
CA GLN A 226 -15.08 -1.38 -24.52
C GLN A 226 -14.75 -0.14 -23.66
N ASN A 227 -14.88 -0.25 -22.33
CA ASN A 227 -14.73 0.89 -21.43
C ASN A 227 -13.30 1.08 -20.91
N ARG A 228 -12.49 0.01 -20.83
CA ARG A 228 -11.14 0.04 -20.26
C ARG A 228 -10.15 -0.84 -21.05
N LEU A 229 -9.91 -0.45 -22.31
CA LEU A 229 -8.93 -1.07 -23.20
C LEU A 229 -7.51 -1.12 -22.61
N ASP A 230 -7.14 -0.13 -21.81
CA ASP A 230 -5.88 -0.05 -21.05
C ASP A 230 -5.71 -1.21 -20.05
N LEU A 231 -6.82 -1.65 -19.45
CA LEU A 231 -6.83 -2.72 -18.45
C LEU A 231 -7.09 -4.11 -19.02
N PHE A 232 -7.87 -4.21 -20.10
CA PHE A 232 -8.36 -5.49 -20.64
C PHE A 232 -7.91 -5.77 -22.10
N GLY A 233 -6.85 -5.10 -22.57
CA GLY A 233 -6.26 -5.23 -23.92
C GLY A 233 -5.45 -6.51 -24.19
N ASN A 234 -4.84 -6.58 -25.38
CA ASN A 234 -4.31 -7.82 -26.00
C ASN A 234 -3.18 -8.51 -25.21
N GLY A 235 -3.42 -9.78 -24.87
CA GLY A 235 -2.54 -10.68 -24.10
C GLY A 235 -3.33 -11.88 -23.55
N ASP A 236 -2.72 -12.68 -22.68
CA ASP A 236 -3.39 -13.76 -21.93
C ASP A 236 -4.56 -13.18 -21.11
N ASP A 237 -5.76 -13.76 -21.29
CA ASP A 237 -7.08 -13.15 -21.07
C ASP A 237 -7.23 -12.41 -19.71
N PRO A 238 -6.95 -11.09 -19.63
CA PRO A 238 -6.82 -10.35 -18.36
C PRO A 238 -8.12 -10.28 -17.58
N PHE A 239 -9.25 -10.38 -18.29
CA PHE A 239 -10.58 -10.44 -17.70
C PHE A 239 -10.79 -11.73 -16.90
N ASP A 240 -10.35 -12.88 -17.42
CA ASP A 240 -10.59 -14.16 -16.76
C ASP A 240 -9.78 -14.31 -15.49
N ASP A 241 -8.56 -13.78 -15.45
CA ASP A 241 -7.75 -13.75 -14.24
C ASP A 241 -8.36 -12.83 -13.18
N ALA A 242 -8.77 -11.62 -13.56
CA ALA A 242 -9.45 -10.70 -12.64
C ALA A 242 -10.78 -11.29 -12.15
N TRP A 243 -11.51 -11.99 -13.01
CA TRP A 243 -12.74 -12.68 -12.66
C TRP A 243 -12.50 -13.83 -11.67
N LYS A 244 -11.48 -14.67 -11.90
CA LYS A 244 -11.11 -15.76 -11.00
C LYS A 244 -10.75 -15.21 -9.61
N GLU A 245 -9.97 -14.15 -9.57
CA GLU A 245 -9.54 -13.50 -8.33
C GLU A 245 -10.74 -12.85 -7.60
N ALA A 246 -11.59 -12.11 -8.31
CA ALA A 246 -12.82 -11.55 -7.74
C ALA A 246 -13.75 -12.63 -7.18
N ARG A 247 -13.85 -13.77 -7.86
CA ARG A 247 -14.64 -14.92 -7.39
C ARG A 247 -14.02 -15.56 -6.14
N LYS A 248 -12.69 -15.73 -6.08
CA LYS A 248 -11.98 -16.26 -4.90
C LYS A 248 -12.26 -15.41 -3.66
N ARG A 249 -12.42 -14.09 -3.86
CA ARG A 249 -12.76 -13.11 -2.83
C ARG A 249 -14.26 -12.97 -2.56
N ASN A 250 -15.11 -13.80 -3.16
CA ASN A 250 -16.58 -13.72 -3.07
C ASN A 250 -17.16 -12.35 -3.48
N LEU A 251 -16.51 -11.63 -4.40
CA LEU A 251 -16.99 -10.34 -4.91
C LEU A 251 -17.91 -10.51 -6.12
N VAL A 252 -17.73 -11.59 -6.87
CA VAL A 252 -18.59 -11.96 -7.99
C VAL A 252 -18.95 -13.43 -7.97
N SER A 253 -20.18 -13.77 -8.38
CA SER A 253 -20.59 -15.16 -8.57
C SER A 253 -21.65 -15.29 -9.66
N MET A 254 -21.73 -16.48 -10.25
CA MET A 254 -22.74 -16.83 -11.25
C MET A 254 -24.01 -17.28 -10.54
N ALA A 255 -25.18 -16.84 -11.00
CA ALA A 255 -26.49 -17.18 -10.42
C ALA A 255 -26.74 -18.69 -10.29
N ASN A 256 -26.17 -19.50 -11.20
CA ASN A 256 -26.38 -20.95 -11.22
C ASN A 256 -25.31 -21.76 -10.45
N GLN A 257 -24.39 -21.10 -9.77
CA GLN A 257 -23.29 -21.80 -9.10
C GLN A 257 -23.78 -22.74 -7.99
N ALA A 258 -24.88 -22.41 -7.32
CA ALA A 258 -25.54 -23.26 -6.33
C ALA A 258 -26.17 -24.52 -6.94
N LEU A 259 -26.71 -24.43 -8.16
CA LEU A 259 -27.36 -25.55 -8.85
C LEU A 259 -26.33 -26.63 -9.28
N PHE A 260 -25.13 -26.22 -9.69
CA PHE A 260 -24.06 -27.15 -10.08
C PHE A 260 -23.26 -27.71 -8.91
N ALA A 261 -23.24 -27.03 -7.76
CA ALA A 261 -22.62 -27.55 -6.53
C ALA A 261 -23.47 -28.65 -5.88
N ALA A 262 -24.79 -28.59 -6.03
CA ALA A 262 -25.73 -29.58 -5.49
C ALA A 262 -25.82 -30.88 -6.32
N GLY A 263 -25.40 -30.87 -7.59
CA GLY A 263 -25.44 -32.04 -8.49
C GLY A 263 -24.21 -32.96 -8.45
N ARG A 264 -23.29 -32.78 -7.48
CA ARG A 264 -22.10 -33.62 -7.26
C ARG A 264 -22.17 -34.37 -5.91
N ARG A 265 -23.33 -34.90 -5.57
CA ARG A 265 -23.49 -35.93 -4.54
C ARG A 265 -24.04 -37.20 -5.18
#